data_AF-A0A523CAJ3-F1
#
_entry.id   AF-A0A523CAJ3-F1
#
_cell.length_a   1.000
_cell.length_b   1.000
_cell.length_c   1.000
_cell.angle_alpha   90.00
_cell.angle_beta   90.00
_cell.angle_gamma   90.00
#
_symmetry.space_group_name_H-M   'P 1'
#
loop_
_entity.id
_entity.type
_entity.pdbx_description
1 polymer ?
#
loop_
_entity_poly.entity_id
_entity_poly.type
_entity_poly.pdbx_seq_one_letter_code
_entity_poly.pdbx_strand_id
1 'polypeptide(L)'
;MQRQPLEVQTLYAELLEQLVALEANRAIGRVPGGFVTKNIKGNPYYYFQHLEPGGAKRQTYVGRKDAILDAVVARFERERDAFSLDTESIQRLASLLRVGGAIPTDAPSARVLSALADAGVFRLGGVLVGTHAFSVIGNLLGVRWTGTAMRTQDLDVAAAASMSVAVPDLTADVPGVLESLDMGFLPVPAFDRASPSTSFKVRGKGLRVDLITPMRDSATVPVPIPRLRATAQPLEYLDFALEDSVRGAVIDGGGVLVNVPDPARFALHKLIVTGKRPVTAQVKSEKDLRQAVAVLGVLLEDRPGDIAVVCDDIRRRGKTWTTRLRAGLESMARFEPDTAKRVSGILKRTR
;
A
#
# COMPACT_ATOMS: atom_id res chain seq x y z
N MET A 1 -7.61 19.65 -9.78
CA MET A 1 -6.92 18.45 -10.29
C MET A 1 -6.55 18.68 -11.74
N GLN A 2 -5.59 17.96 -12.29
CA GLN A 2 -5.22 18.01 -13.70
C GLN A 2 -5.33 16.62 -14.31
N ARG A 3 -6.01 16.48 -15.44
CA ARG A 3 -6.09 15.20 -16.18
C ARG A 3 -4.72 14.85 -16.74
N GLN A 4 -4.29 13.61 -16.57
CA GLN A 4 -3.09 13.10 -17.22
C GLN A 4 -3.40 12.82 -18.70
N PRO A 5 -2.44 13.06 -19.61
CA PRO A 5 -2.58 12.66 -21.02
C PRO A 5 -2.88 11.15 -21.15
N LEU A 6 -3.58 10.75 -22.21
CA LEU A 6 -3.97 9.35 -22.42
C LEU A 6 -2.73 8.44 -22.48
N GLU A 7 -1.63 8.94 -23.03
CA GLU A 7 -0.34 8.25 -23.11
C GLU A 7 0.16 7.85 -21.72
N VAL A 8 0.03 8.75 -20.73
CA VAL A 8 0.46 8.50 -19.34
C VAL A 8 -0.46 7.48 -18.67
N GLN A 9 -1.76 7.56 -18.94
CA GLN A 9 -2.74 6.60 -18.42
C GLN A 9 -2.47 5.18 -18.97
N THR A 10 -2.18 5.07 -20.26
CA THR A 10 -1.82 3.80 -20.91
C THR A 10 -0.52 3.24 -20.37
N LEU A 11 0.52 4.07 -20.21
CA LEU A 11 1.78 3.65 -19.59
C LEU A 11 1.60 3.16 -18.14
N TYR A 12 0.66 3.77 -17.40
CA TYR A 12 0.37 3.35 -16.03
C TYR A 12 -0.35 2.00 -15.98
N ALA A 13 -1.30 1.78 -16.89
CA ALA A 13 -1.99 0.51 -17.05
C ALA A 13 -1.00 -0.61 -17.42
N GLU A 14 -0.10 -0.35 -18.39
CA GLU A 14 0.97 -1.29 -18.78
C GLU A 14 1.89 -1.61 -17.60
N LEU A 15 2.34 -0.60 -16.84
CA LEU A 15 3.17 -0.81 -15.64
C LEU A 15 2.43 -1.70 -14.62
N LEU A 16 1.15 -1.42 -14.37
CA LEU A 16 0.36 -2.20 -13.43
C LEU A 16 0.17 -3.64 -13.90
N GLU A 17 -0.07 -3.87 -15.19
CA GLU A 17 -0.19 -5.21 -15.78
C GLU A 17 1.12 -6.00 -15.64
N GLN A 18 2.26 -5.38 -15.98
CA GLN A 18 3.58 -6.01 -15.80
C GLN A 18 3.84 -6.36 -14.34
N LEU A 19 3.54 -5.44 -13.40
CA LEU A 19 3.69 -5.70 -11.97
C LEU A 19 2.78 -6.83 -11.46
N VAL A 20 1.55 -6.92 -11.97
CA VAL A 20 0.62 -8.00 -11.64
C VAL A 20 1.08 -9.35 -12.21
N ALA A 21 1.53 -9.37 -13.46
CA ALA A 21 2.06 -10.55 -14.11
C ALA A 21 3.33 -11.04 -13.40
N LEU A 22 4.17 -10.11 -12.97
CA LEU A 22 5.29 -10.41 -12.10
C LEU A 22 4.80 -11.02 -10.79
N GLU A 23 3.92 -10.38 -10.04
CA GLU A 23 3.49 -10.94 -8.75
C GLU A 23 2.86 -12.35 -8.86
N ALA A 24 2.20 -12.67 -9.97
CA ALA A 24 1.62 -14.00 -10.23
C ALA A 24 2.66 -15.08 -10.56
N ASN A 25 3.75 -14.72 -11.25
CA ASN A 25 4.75 -15.68 -11.73
C ASN A 25 5.78 -16.02 -10.63
N ARG A 26 5.53 -17.08 -9.86
CA ARG A 26 6.45 -17.60 -8.84
C ARG A 26 7.63 -18.34 -9.47
N ALA A 27 8.71 -17.62 -9.75
CA ALA A 27 9.97 -18.16 -10.27
C ALA A 27 11.08 -18.08 -9.22
N ILE A 28 11.90 -19.14 -9.09
CA ILE A 28 13.04 -19.16 -8.17
C ILE A 28 14.11 -18.14 -8.60
N GLY A 29 14.25 -17.88 -9.90
CA GLY A 29 15.16 -16.86 -10.44
C GLY A 29 14.90 -15.43 -9.97
N ARG A 30 13.80 -15.20 -9.24
CA ARG A 30 13.40 -13.88 -8.72
C ARG A 30 13.86 -13.63 -7.29
N VAL A 31 14.32 -14.66 -6.59
CA VAL A 31 14.84 -14.46 -5.24
C VAL A 31 16.08 -13.57 -5.35
N PRO A 32 16.10 -12.37 -4.73
CA PRO A 32 17.24 -11.47 -4.83
C PRO A 32 18.51 -12.16 -4.35
N GLY A 33 19.52 -12.23 -5.20
CA GLY A 33 20.77 -12.92 -4.89
C GLY A 33 21.25 -13.83 -6.01
N GLY A 34 22.05 -14.82 -5.63
CA GLY A 34 22.56 -15.83 -6.53
C GLY A 34 23.26 -16.96 -5.80
N PHE A 35 23.37 -18.10 -6.47
CA PHE A 35 24.11 -19.23 -5.95
C PHE A 35 25.61 -18.99 -6.09
N VAL A 36 26.35 -19.31 -5.03
CA VAL A 36 27.81 -19.31 -5.01
C VAL A 36 28.29 -20.67 -4.49
N THR A 37 29.43 -21.14 -4.99
CA THR A 37 30.02 -22.42 -4.57
C THR A 37 31.17 -22.18 -3.61
N LYS A 38 31.26 -22.97 -2.54
CA LYS A 38 32.42 -23.03 -1.63
C LYS A 38 32.95 -24.44 -1.52
N ASN A 39 34.28 -24.57 -1.54
CA ASN A 39 34.95 -25.84 -1.25
C ASN A 39 35.32 -25.90 0.23
N ILE A 40 34.77 -26.88 0.96
CA ILE A 40 35.05 -27.11 2.37
C ILE A 40 35.53 -28.56 2.51
N LYS A 41 36.77 -28.74 2.99
CA LYS A 41 37.40 -30.07 3.15
C LYS A 41 37.29 -30.94 1.89
N GLY A 42 37.62 -30.36 0.73
CA GLY A 42 37.61 -31.06 -0.57
C GLY A 42 36.24 -31.31 -1.19
N ASN A 43 35.15 -30.88 -0.56
CA ASN A 43 33.80 -31.05 -1.09
C ASN A 43 33.18 -29.70 -1.49
N PRO A 44 32.55 -29.60 -2.68
CA PRO A 44 31.84 -28.40 -3.11
C PRO A 44 30.45 -28.30 -2.46
N TYR A 45 30.07 -27.11 -2.04
CA TYR A 45 28.78 -26.79 -1.44
C TYR A 45 28.19 -25.53 -2.06
N TYR A 46 26.88 -25.53 -2.26
CA TYR A 46 26.14 -24.34 -2.65
C TYR A 46 25.75 -23.51 -1.43
N TYR A 47 25.92 -22.21 -1.57
CA TYR A 47 25.37 -21.18 -0.70
C TYR A 47 24.53 -20.23 -1.56
N PHE A 48 23.41 -19.77 -1.04
CA PHE A 48 22.64 -18.71 -1.66
C PHE A 48 23.07 -17.37 -1.06
N GLN A 49 23.70 -16.54 -1.87
CA GLN A 49 24.19 -15.23 -1.49
C GLN A 49 23.17 -14.16 -1.87
N HIS A 50 22.70 -13.37 -0.92
CA HIS A 50 21.79 -12.25 -1.16
C HIS A 50 22.24 -11.01 -0.40
N LEU A 51 21.76 -9.86 -0.86
CA LEU A 51 21.90 -8.60 -0.13
C LEU A 51 20.66 -8.46 0.75
N GLU A 52 20.87 -8.23 2.04
CA GLU A 52 19.79 -7.77 2.91
C GLU A 52 19.38 -6.34 2.48
N PRO A 53 18.15 -5.88 2.78
CA PRO A 53 17.67 -4.56 2.36
C PRO A 53 18.56 -3.35 2.73
N GLY A 54 19.48 -3.50 3.68
CA GLY A 54 20.47 -2.52 4.14
C GLY A 54 21.82 -2.62 3.43
N GLY A 55 21.97 -3.57 2.51
CA GLY A 55 23.18 -3.75 1.69
C GLY A 55 24.19 -4.74 2.25
N ALA A 56 23.95 -5.33 3.43
CA ALA A 56 24.80 -6.38 3.98
C ALA A 56 24.69 -7.66 3.14
N LYS A 57 25.83 -8.30 2.84
CA LYS A 57 25.86 -9.58 2.12
C LYS A 57 25.65 -10.73 3.10
N ARG A 58 24.64 -11.56 2.87
CA ARG A 58 24.35 -12.78 3.64
C ARG A 58 24.44 -14.01 2.75
N GLN A 59 25.02 -15.08 3.30
CA GLN A 59 25.11 -16.36 2.62
C GLN A 59 24.39 -17.43 3.45
N THR A 60 23.39 -18.05 2.83
CA THR A 60 22.64 -19.16 3.43
C THR A 60 23.18 -20.46 2.86
N TYR A 61 23.58 -21.40 3.72
CA TYR A 61 23.97 -22.74 3.28
C TYR A 61 22.77 -23.46 2.64
N VAL A 62 22.96 -23.97 1.43
CA VAL A 62 21.89 -24.68 0.69
C VAL A 62 22.11 -26.18 0.79
N GLY A 63 23.33 -26.65 0.50
CA GLY A 63 23.62 -28.07 0.47
C GLY A 63 24.94 -28.40 -0.21
N ARG A 64 25.33 -29.67 -0.13
CA ARG A 64 26.46 -30.21 -0.90
C ARG A 64 26.09 -30.25 -2.38
N LYS A 65 26.97 -29.80 -3.26
CA LYS A 65 26.72 -29.79 -4.71
C LYS A 65 26.47 -31.22 -5.22
N ASP A 66 25.34 -31.39 -5.89
CA ASP A 66 24.91 -32.63 -6.55
C ASP A 66 24.08 -32.29 -7.81
N ALA A 67 23.65 -33.32 -8.55
CA ALA A 67 22.90 -33.14 -9.79
C ALA A 67 21.53 -32.45 -9.59
N ILE A 68 20.90 -32.61 -8.42
CA ILE A 68 19.60 -32.02 -8.11
C ILE A 68 19.77 -30.51 -7.92
N LEU A 69 20.71 -30.10 -7.07
CA LEU A 69 21.00 -28.69 -6.86
C LEU A 69 21.55 -28.02 -8.12
N ASP A 70 22.34 -28.72 -8.94
CA ASP A 70 22.79 -28.19 -10.24
C ASP A 70 21.61 -27.84 -11.16
N ALA A 71 20.58 -28.68 -11.21
CA ALA A 71 19.36 -28.39 -11.96
C ALA A 71 18.59 -27.18 -11.38
N VAL A 72 18.55 -27.02 -10.06
CA VAL A 72 17.93 -25.86 -9.38
C VAL A 72 18.68 -24.57 -9.70
N VAL A 73 20.01 -24.59 -9.64
CA VAL A 73 20.85 -23.43 -9.97
C VAL A 73 20.69 -23.05 -11.45
N ALA A 74 20.74 -24.02 -12.36
CA ALA A 74 20.54 -23.75 -13.78
C ALA A 74 19.13 -23.19 -14.07
N ARG A 75 18.10 -23.67 -13.35
CA ARG A 75 16.74 -23.12 -13.44
C ARG A 75 16.69 -21.68 -12.92
N PHE A 76 17.34 -21.41 -11.78
CA PHE A 76 17.44 -20.06 -11.21
C PHE A 76 18.07 -19.08 -12.20
N GLU A 77 19.18 -19.44 -12.83
CA GLU A 77 19.87 -18.57 -13.79
C GLU A 77 18.99 -18.26 -15.02
N ARG A 78 18.36 -19.27 -15.62
CA ARG A 78 17.45 -19.06 -16.76
C ARG A 78 16.27 -18.14 -16.42
N GLU A 79 15.64 -18.35 -15.26
CA GLU A 79 14.51 -17.54 -14.82
C GLU A 79 14.94 -16.11 -14.42
N ARG A 80 16.18 -15.92 -13.96
CA ARG A 80 16.74 -14.62 -13.59
C ARG A 80 16.99 -13.74 -14.80
N ASP A 81 17.45 -14.30 -15.92
CA ASP A 81 17.66 -13.53 -17.14
C ASP A 81 16.34 -12.94 -17.66
N ALA A 82 15.26 -13.73 -17.67
CA ALA A 82 13.92 -13.24 -17.99
C ALA A 82 13.47 -12.11 -17.02
N PHE A 83 13.73 -12.28 -15.71
CA PHE A 83 13.41 -11.27 -14.70
C PHE A 83 14.18 -9.95 -14.87
N SER A 84 15.44 -10.00 -15.32
CA SER A 84 16.21 -8.78 -15.59
C SER A 84 15.59 -7.92 -16.70
N LEU A 85 15.08 -8.55 -17.77
CA LEU A 85 14.39 -7.86 -18.86
C LEU A 85 13.09 -7.21 -18.37
N ASP A 86 12.29 -7.93 -17.56
CA ASP A 86 11.08 -7.39 -16.95
C ASP A 86 11.40 -6.17 -16.05
N THR A 87 12.47 -6.27 -15.27
CA THR A 87 12.91 -5.19 -14.37
C THR A 87 13.32 -3.94 -15.16
N GLU A 88 14.08 -4.09 -16.25
CA GLU A 88 14.46 -2.98 -17.13
C GLU A 88 13.25 -2.35 -17.80
N SER A 89 12.27 -3.17 -18.22
CA SER A 89 11.00 -2.69 -18.76
C SER A 89 10.26 -1.81 -17.76
N ILE A 90 10.10 -2.28 -16.52
CA ILE A 90 9.47 -1.52 -15.43
C ILE A 90 10.19 -0.21 -15.15
N GLN A 91 11.52 -0.22 -15.09
CA GLN A 91 12.31 0.99 -14.85
C GLN A 91 12.14 2.02 -15.98
N ARG A 92 12.05 1.56 -17.24
CA ARG A 92 11.70 2.42 -18.38
C ARG A 92 10.31 3.02 -18.22
N LEU A 93 9.29 2.20 -17.96
CA LEU A 93 7.91 2.67 -17.78
C LEU A 93 7.80 3.67 -16.64
N ALA A 94 8.40 3.37 -15.48
CA ALA A 94 8.43 4.28 -14.33
C ALA A 94 9.10 5.62 -14.67
N SER A 95 10.18 5.59 -15.44
CA SER A 95 10.86 6.81 -15.89
C SER A 95 10.01 7.63 -16.86
N LEU A 96 9.35 7.00 -17.83
CA LEU A 96 8.41 7.66 -18.73
C LEU A 96 7.23 8.28 -17.97
N LEU A 97 6.66 7.55 -17.00
CA LEU A 97 5.57 8.04 -16.17
C LEU A 97 5.96 9.25 -15.33
N ARG A 98 7.15 9.23 -14.71
CA ARG A 98 7.69 10.37 -13.95
C ARG A 98 7.82 11.62 -14.81
N VAL A 99 8.35 11.48 -16.02
CA VAL A 99 8.50 12.59 -16.98
C VAL A 99 7.14 13.03 -17.53
N GLY A 100 6.24 12.08 -17.79
CA GLY A 100 4.89 12.32 -18.31
C GLY A 100 3.93 12.99 -17.33
N GLY A 101 4.34 13.18 -16.07
CA GLY A 101 3.57 13.93 -15.09
C GLY A 101 2.66 13.07 -14.18
N ALA A 102 2.89 11.75 -14.14
CA ALA A 102 2.33 10.90 -13.10
C ALA A 102 2.78 11.38 -11.70
N ILE A 103 2.12 10.89 -10.64
CA ILE A 103 2.45 11.24 -9.25
C ILE A 103 3.49 10.23 -8.72
N PRO A 104 4.77 10.58 -8.61
CA PRO A 104 5.77 9.70 -8.01
C PRO A 104 5.68 9.69 -6.49
N THR A 105 6.28 8.66 -5.89
CA THR A 105 6.59 8.61 -4.46
C THR A 105 8.06 8.98 -4.22
N ASP A 106 8.36 9.62 -3.09
CA ASP A 106 9.73 9.96 -2.75
C ASP A 106 10.57 8.72 -2.46
N ALA A 107 11.87 8.77 -2.81
CA ALA A 107 12.75 7.60 -2.76
C ALA A 107 12.80 6.90 -1.38
N PRO A 108 12.86 7.60 -0.23
CA PRO A 108 12.79 6.96 1.08
C PRO A 108 11.51 6.14 1.28
N SER A 109 10.35 6.72 0.98
CA SER A 109 9.06 6.05 1.14
C SER A 109 8.89 4.89 0.16
N ALA A 110 9.35 5.06 -1.07
CA ALA A 110 9.31 4.02 -2.10
C ALA A 110 10.21 2.82 -1.74
N ARG A 111 11.41 3.06 -1.18
CA ARG A 111 12.29 2.00 -0.67
C ARG A 111 11.63 1.17 0.43
N VAL A 112 10.90 1.81 1.34
CA VAL A 112 10.14 1.10 2.39
C VAL A 112 9.02 0.27 1.76
N LEU A 113 8.22 0.85 0.86
CA LEU A 113 7.13 0.15 0.18
C LEU A 113 7.62 -1.05 -0.62
N SER A 114 8.74 -0.90 -1.33
CA SER A 114 9.41 -1.97 -2.06
C SER A 114 9.81 -3.11 -1.13
N ALA A 115 10.48 -2.83 -0.02
CA ALA A 115 10.87 -3.86 0.94
C ALA A 115 9.67 -4.56 1.61
N LEU A 116 8.58 -3.83 1.89
CA LEU A 116 7.35 -4.43 2.40
C LEU A 116 6.65 -5.32 1.35
N ALA A 117 6.66 -4.91 0.08
CA ALA A 117 6.12 -5.71 -1.01
C ALA A 117 6.92 -7.00 -1.22
N ASP A 118 8.25 -6.92 -1.24
CA ASP A 118 9.14 -8.07 -1.36
C ASP A 118 8.93 -9.08 -0.22
N ALA A 119 8.80 -8.57 1.01
CA ALA A 119 8.46 -9.36 2.18
C ALA A 119 7.04 -9.97 2.13
N GLY A 120 6.22 -9.57 1.17
CA GLY A 120 4.88 -10.11 0.94
C GLY A 120 3.78 -9.47 1.76
N VAL A 121 3.99 -8.27 2.32
CA VAL A 121 2.98 -7.58 3.13
C VAL A 121 1.67 -7.38 2.36
N PHE A 122 1.75 -6.90 1.10
CA PHE A 122 0.57 -6.71 0.26
C PHE A 122 -0.03 -8.03 -0.23
N ARG A 123 0.78 -9.08 -0.43
CA ARG A 123 0.26 -10.45 -0.67
C ARG A 123 -0.56 -10.96 0.51
N LEU A 124 -0.14 -10.63 1.72
CA LEU A 124 -0.77 -11.03 2.98
C LEU A 124 -1.91 -10.08 3.39
N GLY A 125 -2.58 -9.47 2.40
CA GLY A 125 -3.74 -8.61 2.62
C GLY A 125 -3.42 -7.27 3.28
N GLY A 126 -2.14 -6.84 3.28
CA GLY A 126 -1.78 -5.47 3.59
C GLY A 126 -2.33 -4.52 2.53
N VAL A 127 -2.80 -3.36 2.95
CA VAL A 127 -3.38 -2.32 2.11
C VAL A 127 -2.71 -1.01 2.47
N LEU A 128 -2.09 -0.36 1.48
CA LEU A 128 -1.56 0.99 1.61
C LEU A 128 -2.75 1.96 1.71
N VAL A 129 -2.78 2.75 2.77
CA VAL A 129 -3.80 3.79 2.97
C VAL A 129 -3.14 5.17 3.15
N GLY A 130 -3.90 6.16 3.60
CA GLY A 130 -3.35 7.48 3.85
C GLY A 130 -2.96 8.23 2.57
N THR A 131 -1.85 8.97 2.62
CA THR A 131 -1.50 9.93 1.55
C THR A 131 -0.84 9.26 0.36
N HIS A 132 -0.03 8.22 0.57
CA HIS A 132 0.55 7.47 -0.53
C HIS A 132 -0.52 6.70 -1.31
N ALA A 133 -1.54 6.15 -0.63
CA ALA A 133 -2.70 5.59 -1.32
C ALA A 133 -3.45 6.62 -2.16
N PHE A 134 -3.63 7.85 -1.64
CA PHE A 134 -4.22 8.94 -2.41
C PHE A 134 -3.42 9.26 -3.68
N SER A 135 -2.07 9.26 -3.62
CA SER A 135 -1.23 9.41 -4.81
C SER A 135 -1.44 8.29 -5.83
N VAL A 136 -1.46 7.03 -5.38
CA VAL A 136 -1.70 5.85 -6.23
C VAL A 136 -3.09 5.92 -6.88
N ILE A 137 -4.13 6.28 -6.10
CA ILE A 137 -5.49 6.48 -6.60
C ILE A 137 -5.54 7.57 -7.68
N GLY A 138 -4.74 8.63 -7.57
CA GLY A 138 -4.63 9.64 -8.62
C GLY A 138 -4.15 9.07 -9.94
N ASN A 139 -3.08 8.28 -9.90
CA ASN A 139 -2.56 7.63 -11.10
C ASN A 139 -3.55 6.59 -11.66
N LEU A 140 -4.23 5.81 -10.80
CA LEU A 140 -5.30 4.89 -11.22
C LEU A 140 -6.45 5.59 -11.95
N LEU A 141 -6.81 6.78 -11.48
CA LEU A 141 -7.88 7.60 -12.07
C LEU A 141 -7.39 8.50 -13.23
N GLY A 142 -6.13 8.38 -13.65
CA GLY A 142 -5.57 9.19 -14.73
C GLY A 142 -5.52 10.68 -14.41
N VAL A 143 -5.30 11.05 -13.14
CA VAL A 143 -5.26 12.43 -12.68
C VAL A 143 -4.04 12.72 -11.82
N ARG A 144 -3.59 13.96 -11.91
CA ARG A 144 -2.64 14.57 -10.97
C ARG A 144 -3.40 15.48 -10.02
N TRP A 145 -3.18 15.28 -8.72
CA TRP A 145 -3.78 16.15 -7.72
C TRP A 145 -3.08 17.52 -7.69
N THR A 146 -3.88 18.58 -7.58
CA THR A 146 -3.40 19.96 -7.49
C THR A 146 -3.51 20.43 -6.05
N GLY A 147 -2.40 20.88 -5.45
CA GLY A 147 -2.36 21.45 -4.08
C GLY A 147 -1.38 20.78 -3.13
N THR A 148 -1.11 21.42 -1.98
CA THR A 148 -0.11 21.03 -0.97
C THR A 148 -0.50 19.83 -0.10
N ALA A 149 -1.65 19.19 -0.35
CA ALA A 149 -2.16 18.07 0.46
C ALA A 149 -1.33 16.76 0.37
N MET A 150 -0.20 16.78 -0.35
CA MET A 150 0.59 15.60 -0.73
C MET A 150 1.94 15.45 -0.01
N ARG A 151 2.34 16.38 0.87
CA ARG A 151 3.64 16.28 1.56
C ARG A 151 3.49 15.64 2.95
N THR A 152 3.59 14.33 3.01
CA THR A 152 3.85 13.56 4.24
C THR A 152 4.66 12.33 3.82
N GLN A 153 5.61 11.96 4.68
CA GLN A 153 6.40 10.73 4.55
C GLN A 153 5.88 9.66 5.51
N ASP A 154 4.63 9.81 5.98
CA ASP A 154 3.94 8.81 6.78
C ASP A 154 3.36 7.74 5.85
N LEU A 155 3.81 6.52 6.03
CA LEU A 155 3.35 5.33 5.35
C LEU A 155 2.37 4.59 6.26
N ASP A 156 1.08 4.69 5.95
CA ASP A 156 0.04 3.95 6.66
C ASP A 156 -0.23 2.62 5.96
N VAL A 157 0.09 1.50 6.61
CA VAL A 157 -0.24 0.16 6.12
C VAL A 157 -1.32 -0.45 7.00
N ALA A 158 -2.46 -0.69 6.38
CA ALA A 158 -3.60 -1.30 7.02
C ALA A 158 -3.63 -2.81 6.80
N ALA A 159 -3.96 -3.58 7.82
CA ALA A 159 -4.10 -5.03 7.72
C ALA A 159 -5.21 -5.52 8.64
N ALA A 160 -6.18 -6.28 8.11
CA ALA A 160 -7.22 -6.90 8.93
C ALA A 160 -6.61 -7.94 9.89
N ALA A 161 -7.12 -8.09 11.11
CA ALA A 161 -6.62 -9.11 12.04
C ALA A 161 -6.77 -10.54 11.49
N SER A 162 -7.89 -10.80 10.80
CA SER A 162 -8.18 -12.06 10.10
C SER A 162 -8.23 -11.83 8.59
N MET A 163 -7.73 -12.78 7.80
CA MET A 163 -7.96 -12.83 6.35
C MET A 163 -9.09 -13.81 6.03
N SER A 164 -9.95 -13.47 5.07
CA SER A 164 -10.99 -14.37 4.55
C SER A 164 -10.42 -15.55 3.79
N VAL A 165 -9.23 -15.39 3.21
CA VAL A 165 -8.47 -16.44 2.52
C VAL A 165 -7.23 -16.77 3.36
N ALA A 166 -7.19 -17.97 3.92
CA ALA A 166 -6.00 -18.48 4.59
C ALA A 166 -4.96 -18.85 3.53
N VAL A 167 -3.79 -18.25 3.60
CA VAL A 167 -2.61 -18.70 2.87
C VAL A 167 -1.72 -19.43 3.88
N PRO A 168 -1.61 -20.76 3.84
CA PRO A 168 -0.80 -21.51 4.80
C PRO A 168 0.67 -21.05 4.77
N ASP A 169 1.28 -20.97 5.94
CA ASP A 169 2.73 -20.83 6.16
C ASP A 169 3.44 -19.57 5.61
N LEU A 170 2.70 -18.58 5.11
CA LEU A 170 3.28 -17.30 4.69
C LEU A 170 3.16 -16.23 5.79
N THR A 171 4.30 -15.73 6.24
CA THR A 171 4.41 -14.60 7.17
C THR A 171 5.41 -13.58 6.63
N ALA A 172 5.11 -12.29 6.79
CA ALA A 172 6.06 -11.19 6.64
C ALA A 172 6.53 -10.76 8.04
N ASP A 173 7.80 -10.42 8.18
CA ASP A 173 8.35 -9.87 9.42
C ASP A 173 8.51 -8.36 9.28
N VAL A 174 7.44 -7.59 9.51
CA VAL A 174 7.49 -6.14 9.28
C VAL A 174 8.58 -5.46 10.12
N PRO A 175 8.71 -5.72 11.44
CA PRO A 175 9.80 -5.14 12.23
C PRO A 175 11.18 -5.52 11.69
N GLY A 176 11.41 -6.81 11.37
CA GLY A 176 12.67 -7.27 10.81
C GLY A 176 12.99 -6.65 9.44
N VAL A 177 11.98 -6.44 8.58
CA VAL A 177 12.14 -5.74 7.31
C VAL A 177 12.57 -4.29 7.54
N LEU A 178 11.91 -3.57 8.46
CA LEU A 178 12.25 -2.18 8.77
C LEU A 178 13.64 -2.03 9.41
N GLU A 179 14.04 -2.99 10.24
CA GLU A 179 15.40 -3.07 10.79
C GLU A 179 16.42 -3.33 9.66
N SER A 180 16.13 -4.31 8.80
CA SER A 180 17.03 -4.70 7.72
C SER A 180 17.28 -3.59 6.70
N LEU A 181 16.38 -2.62 6.55
CA LEU A 181 16.57 -1.46 5.67
C LEU A 181 17.75 -0.57 6.06
N ASP A 182 18.25 -0.69 7.30
CA ASP A 182 19.33 0.13 7.88
C ASP A 182 19.07 1.64 7.70
N MET A 183 17.80 2.04 7.82
CA MET A 183 17.37 3.43 7.72
C MET A 183 17.29 4.13 9.09
N GLY A 184 17.58 3.40 10.17
CA GLY A 184 17.48 3.89 11.55
C GLY A 184 16.04 3.98 12.08
N PHE A 185 15.18 3.04 11.66
CA PHE A 185 13.82 2.93 12.22
C PHE A 185 13.87 2.54 13.68
N LEU A 186 13.13 3.27 14.51
CA LEU A 186 12.93 2.95 15.91
C LEU A 186 11.44 2.82 16.20
N PRO A 187 11.03 1.81 17.00
CA PRO A 187 9.66 1.72 17.47
C PRO A 187 9.29 2.96 18.28
N VAL A 188 8.11 3.52 18.01
CA VAL A 188 7.54 4.61 18.79
C VAL A 188 6.84 4.00 20.00
N PRO A 189 7.28 4.29 21.23
CA PRO A 189 6.64 3.75 22.42
C PRO A 189 5.17 4.17 22.48
N ALA A 190 4.29 3.24 22.84
CA ALA A 190 2.92 3.59 23.19
C ALA A 190 2.90 4.43 24.48
N PHE A 191 1.79 5.14 24.72
CA PHE A 191 1.61 5.92 25.95
C PHE A 191 1.64 5.02 27.19
N ASP A 192 1.09 3.81 27.07
CA ASP A 192 1.31 2.72 28.00
C ASP A 192 2.59 1.94 27.62
N ARG A 193 3.54 1.86 28.55
CA ARG A 193 4.84 1.19 28.34
C ARG A 193 4.74 -0.31 28.12
N ALA A 194 3.65 -0.95 28.56
CA ALA A 194 3.41 -2.38 28.34
C ALA A 194 2.82 -2.67 26.95
N SER A 195 2.31 -1.64 26.26
CA SER A 195 1.66 -1.80 24.96
C SER A 195 2.69 -1.86 23.82
N PRO A 196 2.58 -2.83 22.89
CA PRO A 196 3.52 -2.98 21.79
C PRO A 196 3.38 -1.85 20.77
N SER A 197 4.52 -1.41 20.22
CA SER A 197 4.57 -0.31 19.24
C SER A 197 3.88 -0.65 17.93
N THR A 198 3.00 0.25 17.48
CA THR A 198 2.27 0.18 16.19
C THR A 198 2.86 1.12 15.14
N SER A 199 3.87 1.90 15.52
CA SER A 199 4.49 2.95 14.72
C SER A 199 6.00 2.83 14.78
N PHE A 200 6.67 3.05 13.65
CA PHE A 200 8.13 3.05 13.51
C PHE A 200 8.56 4.35 12.84
N LYS A 201 9.56 5.04 13.39
CA LYS A 201 10.03 6.32 12.85
C LYS A 201 11.54 6.37 12.71
N VAL A 202 12.04 7.13 11.75
CA VAL A 202 13.46 7.44 11.63
C VAL A 202 13.78 8.73 12.40
N ARG A 203 14.72 8.68 13.35
CA ARG A 203 15.11 9.86 14.13
C ARG A 203 15.62 10.98 13.23
N GLY A 204 15.16 12.21 13.47
CA GLY A 204 15.57 13.40 12.71
C GLY A 204 15.07 13.46 11.26
N LYS A 205 14.24 12.51 10.81
CA LYS A 205 13.61 12.50 9.49
C LYS A 205 12.08 12.45 9.63
N GLY A 206 11.37 12.85 8.58
CA GLY A 206 9.90 12.79 8.52
C GLY A 206 9.34 11.38 8.24
N LEU A 207 10.20 10.41 7.92
CA LEU A 207 9.79 9.07 7.51
C LEU A 207 9.25 8.25 8.69
N ARG A 208 8.01 7.78 8.54
CA ARG A 208 7.29 7.01 9.55
C ARG A 208 6.46 5.92 8.90
N VAL A 209 6.37 4.76 9.54
CA VAL A 209 5.49 3.65 9.15
C VAL A 209 4.51 3.40 10.28
N ASP A 210 3.22 3.47 9.98
CA ASP A 210 2.13 3.21 10.90
C ASP A 210 1.38 1.94 10.47
N LEU A 211 1.24 1.00 11.40
CA LEU A 211 0.46 -0.21 11.21
C LEU A 211 -0.90 -0.03 11.87
N ILE A 212 -1.96 -0.19 11.07
CA ILE A 212 -3.34 0.03 11.51
C ILE A 212 -4.24 -1.14 11.13
N THR A 213 -5.31 -1.34 11.88
CA THR A 213 -6.23 -2.45 11.67
C THR A 213 -7.67 -2.00 11.92
N PRO A 214 -8.68 -2.62 11.31
CA PRO A 214 -10.06 -2.32 11.65
C PRO A 214 -10.35 -2.59 13.12
N MET A 215 -10.96 -1.60 13.78
CA MET A 215 -11.41 -1.73 15.16
C MET A 215 -12.57 -2.73 15.24
N ARG A 216 -12.50 -3.66 16.21
CA ARG A 216 -13.60 -4.56 16.59
C ARG A 216 -13.99 -4.29 18.03
N ASP A 217 -15.28 -4.41 18.33
CA ASP A 217 -15.85 -4.37 19.69
C ASP A 217 -15.41 -3.16 20.54
N SER A 218 -15.18 -2.01 19.91
CA SER A 218 -14.66 -0.78 20.54
C SER A 218 -13.29 -0.91 21.22
N ALA A 219 -12.52 -1.96 20.90
CA ALA A 219 -11.18 -2.15 21.43
C ALA A 219 -10.21 -1.08 20.88
N THR A 220 -9.60 -0.30 21.78
CA THR A 220 -8.62 0.73 21.44
C THR A 220 -7.17 0.27 21.59
N VAL A 221 -6.98 -0.92 22.19
CA VAL A 221 -5.68 -1.53 22.44
C VAL A 221 -5.07 -2.06 21.14
N PRO A 222 -3.74 -1.90 20.92
CA PRO A 222 -3.06 -2.51 19.79
C PRO A 222 -3.39 -4.00 19.61
N VAL A 223 -3.69 -4.39 18.37
CA VAL A 223 -4.10 -5.75 18.03
C VAL A 223 -2.96 -6.48 17.32
N PRO A 224 -2.62 -7.72 17.71
CA PRO A 224 -1.61 -8.49 17.00
C PRO A 224 -2.08 -8.88 15.60
N ILE A 225 -1.17 -8.79 14.63
CA ILE A 225 -1.32 -9.27 13.27
C ILE A 225 -0.24 -10.35 13.05
N PRO A 226 -0.50 -11.61 13.45
CA PRO A 226 0.54 -12.65 13.51
C PRO A 226 1.29 -12.86 12.20
N ARG A 227 0.58 -12.83 11.07
CA ARG A 227 1.17 -12.97 9.74
C ARG A 227 2.11 -11.84 9.33
N LEU A 228 2.05 -10.69 10.01
CA LEU A 228 2.97 -9.56 9.79
C LEU A 228 4.01 -9.44 10.92
N ARG A 229 3.97 -10.35 11.92
CA ARG A 229 4.77 -10.34 13.15
C ARG A 229 4.80 -8.98 13.83
N ALA A 230 3.68 -8.27 13.78
CA ALA A 230 3.56 -6.92 14.26
C ALA A 230 2.24 -6.70 14.97
N THR A 231 2.12 -5.57 15.66
CA THR A 231 0.86 -5.09 16.22
C THR A 231 0.40 -3.87 15.44
N ALA A 232 -0.91 -3.70 15.35
CA ALA A 232 -1.54 -2.63 14.59
C ALA A 232 -2.53 -1.87 15.46
N GLN A 233 -2.59 -0.56 15.28
CA GLN A 233 -3.53 0.29 16.00
C GLN A 233 -4.94 0.11 15.42
N PRO A 234 -5.94 -0.28 16.24
CA PRO A 234 -7.32 -0.33 15.79
C PRO A 234 -7.84 1.07 15.45
N LEU A 235 -8.48 1.21 14.28
CA LEU A 235 -9.16 2.42 13.82
C LEU A 235 -10.59 2.11 13.40
N GLU A 236 -11.51 2.99 13.76
CA GLU A 236 -12.92 2.86 13.40
C GLU A 236 -13.16 3.02 11.91
N TYR A 237 -14.16 2.30 11.39
CA TYR A 237 -14.62 2.36 10.00
C TYR A 237 -13.55 1.99 8.95
N LEU A 238 -12.36 1.58 9.38
CA LEU A 238 -11.28 1.20 8.49
C LEU A 238 -11.63 -0.07 7.71
N ASP A 239 -12.40 -1.00 8.29
CA ASP A 239 -12.95 -2.19 7.63
C ASP A 239 -13.59 -1.84 6.28
N PHE A 240 -14.43 -0.81 6.26
CA PHE A 240 -15.12 -0.36 5.05
C PHE A 240 -14.17 0.13 3.95
N ALA A 241 -13.04 0.74 4.32
CA ALA A 241 -12.05 1.19 3.36
C ALA A 241 -11.13 0.06 2.86
N LEU A 242 -10.98 -1.03 3.63
CA LEU A 242 -10.13 -2.15 3.24
C LEU A 242 -10.86 -3.19 2.38
N GLU A 243 -12.19 -3.21 2.44
CA GLU A 243 -13.00 -4.06 1.58
C GLU A 243 -12.81 -3.71 0.10
N ASP A 244 -12.79 -4.74 -0.74
CA ASP A 244 -12.64 -4.65 -2.19
C ASP A 244 -11.44 -3.80 -2.64
N SER A 245 -10.34 -3.84 -1.87
CA SER A 245 -9.10 -3.13 -2.22
C SER A 245 -8.64 -3.50 -3.63
N VAL A 246 -8.21 -2.50 -4.39
CA VAL A 246 -7.72 -2.64 -5.75
C VAL A 246 -6.19 -2.64 -5.78
N ARG A 247 -5.61 -3.25 -6.81
CA ARG A 247 -4.16 -3.18 -7.03
C ARG A 247 -3.80 -1.85 -7.65
N GLY A 248 -2.68 -1.27 -7.22
CA GLY A 248 -2.12 -0.06 -7.78
C GLY A 248 -0.60 -0.12 -7.84
N ALA A 249 -0.02 0.68 -8.73
CA ALA A 249 1.41 0.83 -8.87
C ALA A 249 1.88 2.12 -8.17
N VAL A 250 2.82 1.98 -7.25
CA VAL A 250 3.64 3.07 -6.73
C VAL A 250 4.78 3.31 -7.71
N ILE A 251 4.99 4.56 -8.10
CA ILE A 251 5.98 4.95 -9.10
C ILE A 251 7.17 5.62 -8.41
N ASP A 252 8.37 5.11 -8.63
CA ASP A 252 9.64 5.76 -8.27
C ASP A 252 10.64 5.67 -9.46
N GLY A 253 11.93 5.39 -9.22
CA GLY A 253 12.83 4.83 -10.24
C GLY A 253 12.43 3.44 -10.76
N GLY A 254 11.56 2.71 -10.06
CA GLY A 254 10.88 1.51 -10.53
C GLY A 254 9.37 1.54 -10.28
N GLY A 255 8.78 0.36 -10.14
CA GLY A 255 7.36 0.17 -9.81
C GLY A 255 7.19 -0.80 -8.64
N VAL A 256 6.31 -0.47 -7.70
CA VAL A 256 5.94 -1.37 -6.59
C VAL A 256 4.45 -1.64 -6.65
N LEU A 257 4.09 -2.94 -6.70
CA LEU A 257 2.71 -3.36 -6.62
C LEU A 257 2.22 -3.28 -5.17
N VAL A 258 1.12 -2.55 -4.96
CA VAL A 258 0.46 -2.42 -3.67
C VAL A 258 -1.03 -2.67 -3.79
N ASN A 259 -1.70 -2.96 -2.69
CA ASN A 259 -3.15 -2.82 -2.61
C ASN A 259 -3.49 -1.45 -2.05
N VAL A 260 -4.51 -0.79 -2.59
CA VAL A 260 -5.07 0.46 -2.08
C VAL A 260 -6.59 0.32 -1.96
N PRO A 261 -7.26 1.12 -1.12
CA PRO A 261 -8.72 1.15 -1.12
C PRO A 261 -9.28 1.45 -2.51
N ASP A 262 -10.43 0.85 -2.83
CA ASP A 262 -11.24 1.32 -3.97
C ASP A 262 -11.43 2.84 -3.89
N PRO A 263 -11.31 3.59 -4.99
CA PRO A 263 -11.40 5.05 -4.95
C PRO A 263 -12.70 5.60 -4.34
N ALA A 264 -13.85 4.98 -4.59
CA ALA A 264 -15.12 5.42 -4.02
C ALA A 264 -15.17 5.13 -2.51
N ARG A 265 -14.74 3.94 -2.08
CA ARG A 265 -14.60 3.59 -0.65
C ARG A 265 -13.61 4.50 0.06
N PHE A 266 -12.47 4.80 -0.54
CA PHE A 266 -11.48 5.75 -0.02
C PHE A 266 -12.14 7.10 0.29
N ALA A 267 -12.82 7.69 -0.69
CA ALA A 267 -13.36 9.03 -0.57
C ALA A 267 -14.54 9.10 0.42
N LEU A 268 -15.46 8.14 0.35
CA LEU A 268 -16.60 8.08 1.27
C LEU A 268 -16.17 7.74 2.69
N HIS A 269 -15.15 6.90 2.89
CA HIS A 269 -14.54 6.66 4.19
C HIS A 269 -13.97 7.94 4.80
N LYS A 270 -13.28 8.78 4.01
CA LYS A 270 -12.78 10.08 4.47
C LYS A 270 -13.90 10.99 4.97
N LEU A 271 -15.05 11.00 4.30
CA LEU A 271 -16.24 11.74 4.78
C LEU A 271 -16.81 11.15 6.08
N ILE A 272 -16.83 9.83 6.22
CA ILE A 272 -17.33 9.16 7.45
C ILE A 272 -16.45 9.49 8.67
N VAL A 273 -15.11 9.43 8.51
CA VAL A 273 -14.19 9.64 9.64
C VAL A 273 -14.01 11.10 10.03
N THR A 274 -14.16 12.04 9.08
CA THR A 274 -14.03 13.48 9.37
C THR A 274 -15.10 13.97 10.34
N GLY A 275 -16.31 13.42 10.29
CA GLY A 275 -17.40 13.74 11.22
C GLY A 275 -17.19 13.30 12.67
N LYS A 276 -16.09 12.61 13.01
CA LYS A 276 -15.77 12.18 14.39
C LYS A 276 -14.65 12.99 15.06
N ARG A 277 -13.80 13.64 14.27
CA ARG A 277 -12.51 14.11 14.79
C ARG A 277 -12.66 15.27 15.78
N PRO A 278 -11.88 15.28 16.88
CA PRO A 278 -11.87 16.39 17.82
C PRO A 278 -11.33 17.66 17.15
N VAL A 279 -11.61 18.81 17.74
CA VAL A 279 -11.14 20.14 17.25
C VAL A 279 -9.61 20.17 17.06
N THR A 280 -8.86 19.47 17.92
CA THR A 280 -7.40 19.35 17.83
C THR A 280 -6.90 18.65 16.55
N ALA A 281 -7.78 17.96 15.81
CA ALA A 281 -7.47 17.29 14.56
C ALA A 281 -8.04 18.02 13.31
N GLN A 282 -8.44 19.29 13.45
CA GLN A 282 -9.07 20.08 12.39
C GLN A 282 -8.25 20.11 11.08
N VAL A 283 -6.92 20.29 11.16
CA VAL A 283 -6.03 20.26 9.98
C VAL A 283 -6.08 18.91 9.26
N LYS A 284 -6.10 17.81 10.02
CA LYS A 284 -6.21 16.45 9.46
C LYS A 284 -7.59 16.21 8.87
N SER A 285 -8.65 16.76 9.48
CA SER A 285 -10.01 16.70 8.93
C SER A 285 -10.15 17.48 7.63
N GLU A 286 -9.60 18.68 7.55
CA GLU A 286 -9.60 19.51 6.35
C GLU A 286 -8.85 18.83 5.20
N LYS A 287 -7.70 18.20 5.50
CA LYS A 287 -6.97 17.37 4.54
C LYS A 287 -7.81 16.21 4.02
N ASP A 288 -8.47 15.47 4.90
CA ASP A 288 -9.30 14.33 4.51
C ASP A 288 -10.51 14.76 3.68
N LEU A 289 -11.15 15.89 4.01
CA LEU A 289 -12.23 16.47 3.22
C LEU A 289 -11.76 16.88 1.82
N ARG A 290 -10.59 17.52 1.69
CA ARG A 290 -10.00 17.86 0.38
C ARG A 290 -9.67 16.63 -0.45
N GLN A 291 -9.13 15.58 0.16
CA GLN A 291 -8.88 14.31 -0.54
C GLN A 291 -10.20 13.68 -1.02
N ALA A 292 -11.23 13.68 -0.18
CA ALA A 292 -12.55 13.16 -0.54
C ALA A 292 -13.14 13.92 -1.73
N VAL A 293 -13.12 15.26 -1.70
CA VAL A 293 -13.57 16.11 -2.81
C VAL A 293 -12.82 15.77 -4.09
N ALA A 294 -11.49 15.69 -4.03
CA ALA A 294 -10.68 15.45 -5.22
C ALA A 294 -11.03 14.12 -5.89
N VAL A 295 -11.16 13.04 -5.11
CA VAL A 295 -11.53 11.72 -5.66
C VAL A 295 -12.99 11.70 -6.13
N LEU A 296 -13.93 12.23 -5.33
CA LEU A 296 -15.35 12.26 -5.70
C LEU A 296 -15.61 13.11 -6.94
N GLY A 297 -14.88 14.21 -7.12
CA GLY A 297 -14.97 15.04 -8.31
C GLY A 297 -14.70 14.24 -9.59
N VAL A 298 -13.60 13.47 -9.61
CA VAL A 298 -13.25 12.60 -10.73
C VAL A 298 -14.30 11.51 -10.93
N LEU A 299 -14.67 10.80 -9.86
CA LEU A 299 -15.63 9.71 -9.95
C LEU A 299 -17.01 10.18 -10.41
N LEU A 300 -17.45 11.37 -10.00
CA LEU A 300 -18.73 11.93 -10.45
C LEU A 300 -18.74 12.26 -11.96
N GLU A 301 -17.59 12.60 -12.54
CA GLU A 301 -17.45 12.88 -13.97
C GLU A 301 -17.39 11.58 -14.77
N ASP A 302 -16.54 10.64 -14.35
CA ASP A 302 -16.16 9.51 -15.20
C ASP A 302 -16.89 8.22 -14.83
N ARG A 303 -17.18 8.02 -13.54
CA ARG A 303 -17.59 6.72 -12.97
C ARG A 303 -18.63 6.88 -11.83
N PRO A 304 -19.75 7.60 -12.04
CA PRO A 304 -20.71 7.88 -10.96
C PRO A 304 -21.39 6.62 -10.41
N GLY A 305 -21.42 5.54 -11.19
CA GLY A 305 -21.92 4.23 -10.76
C GLY A 305 -21.12 3.63 -9.60
N ASP A 306 -19.80 3.83 -9.56
CA ASP A 306 -18.93 3.32 -8.49
C ASP A 306 -19.32 3.95 -7.14
N ILE A 307 -19.66 5.25 -7.15
CA ILE A 307 -20.18 5.94 -5.97
C ILE A 307 -21.54 5.35 -5.55
N ALA A 308 -22.41 5.03 -6.51
CA ALA A 308 -23.74 4.48 -6.22
C ALA A 308 -23.67 3.11 -5.52
N VAL A 309 -22.82 2.21 -6.03
CA VAL A 309 -22.59 0.87 -5.45
C VAL A 309 -22.10 0.99 -4.01
N VAL A 310 -21.14 1.87 -3.75
CA VAL A 310 -20.61 2.06 -2.39
C VAL A 310 -21.62 2.76 -1.48
N CYS A 311 -22.43 3.69 -1.99
CA CYS A 311 -23.51 4.30 -1.21
C CYS A 311 -24.60 3.29 -0.81
N ASP A 312 -24.89 2.28 -1.63
CA ASP A 312 -25.78 1.18 -1.26
C ASP A 312 -25.22 0.36 -0.12
N ASP A 313 -23.92 0.05 -0.18
CA ASP A 313 -23.28 -0.70 0.88
C ASP A 313 -23.34 0.02 2.23
N ILE A 314 -23.02 1.33 2.23
CA ILE A 314 -23.15 2.19 3.41
C ILE A 314 -24.57 2.16 3.99
N ARG A 315 -25.61 2.06 3.16
CA ARG A 315 -27.00 1.95 3.65
C ARG A 315 -27.30 0.61 4.26
N ARG A 316 -26.85 -0.48 3.63
CA ARG A 316 -27.02 -1.84 4.17
C ARG A 316 -26.37 -2.00 5.54
N ARG A 317 -25.26 -1.29 5.79
CA ARG A 317 -24.62 -1.23 7.12
C ARG A 317 -25.42 -0.48 8.18
N GLY A 318 -26.45 0.27 7.80
CA GLY A 318 -27.45 0.84 8.70
C GLY A 318 -27.33 2.34 8.97
N LYS A 319 -28.24 2.85 9.81
CA LYS A 319 -28.49 4.29 10.02
C LYS A 319 -27.25 5.04 10.47
N THR A 320 -26.44 4.47 11.37
CA THR A 320 -25.21 5.10 11.89
C THR A 320 -24.26 5.49 10.76
N TRP A 321 -24.03 4.60 9.79
CA TRP A 321 -23.15 4.84 8.65
C TRP A 321 -23.69 5.95 7.74
N THR A 322 -24.99 5.91 7.41
CA THR A 322 -25.61 6.98 6.61
C THR A 322 -25.61 8.34 7.30
N THR A 323 -25.81 8.40 8.62
CA THR A 323 -25.76 9.66 9.38
C THR A 323 -24.35 10.24 9.37
N ARG A 324 -23.32 9.39 9.54
CA ARG A 324 -21.92 9.82 9.48
C ARG A 324 -21.56 10.36 8.10
N LEU A 325 -21.94 9.66 7.05
CA LEU A 325 -21.70 10.13 5.68
C LEU A 325 -22.39 11.48 5.42
N ARG A 326 -23.64 11.67 5.87
CA ARG A 326 -24.34 12.96 5.74
C ARG A 326 -23.61 14.10 6.47
N ALA A 327 -23.12 13.87 7.68
CA ALA A 327 -22.35 14.88 8.41
C ALA A 327 -21.03 15.25 7.68
N GLY A 328 -20.37 14.27 7.07
CA GLY A 328 -19.21 14.50 6.20
C GLY A 328 -19.56 15.32 4.95
N LEU A 329 -20.68 14.99 4.29
CA LEU A 329 -21.19 15.74 3.13
C LEU A 329 -21.56 17.19 3.49
N GLU A 330 -22.17 17.42 4.66
CA GLU A 330 -22.47 18.77 5.17
C GLU A 330 -21.19 19.58 5.43
N SER A 331 -20.15 18.92 5.97
CA SER A 331 -18.84 19.55 6.18
C SER A 331 -18.18 19.92 4.85
N MET A 332 -18.29 19.04 3.85
CA MET A 332 -17.81 19.27 2.49
C MET A 332 -18.57 20.39 1.78
N ALA A 333 -19.88 20.47 1.96
CA ALA A 333 -20.74 21.46 1.31
C ALA A 333 -20.37 22.91 1.65
N ARG A 334 -19.63 23.14 2.74
CA ARG A 334 -19.15 24.48 3.14
C ARG A 334 -18.18 25.10 2.14
N PHE A 335 -17.49 24.28 1.34
CA PHE A 335 -16.53 24.75 0.35
C PHE A 335 -16.73 24.14 -1.04
N GLU A 336 -17.38 22.97 -1.15
CA GLU A 336 -17.69 22.28 -2.42
C GLU A 336 -19.16 21.83 -2.47
N PRO A 337 -20.12 22.79 -2.52
CA PRO A 337 -21.55 22.52 -2.42
C PRO A 337 -22.10 21.66 -3.56
N ASP A 338 -21.60 21.84 -4.78
CA ASP A 338 -22.08 21.11 -5.96
C ASP A 338 -21.72 19.63 -5.90
N THR A 339 -20.46 19.32 -5.56
CA THR A 339 -20.00 17.95 -5.33
C THR A 339 -20.82 17.28 -4.23
N ALA A 340 -21.05 17.98 -3.11
CA ALA A 340 -21.84 17.45 -2.00
C ALA A 340 -23.29 17.17 -2.40
N LYS A 341 -23.91 18.08 -3.17
CA LYS A 341 -25.28 17.91 -3.67
C LYS A 341 -25.40 16.72 -4.60
N ARG A 342 -24.45 16.51 -5.51
CA ARG A 342 -24.44 15.37 -6.45
C ARG A 342 -24.30 14.04 -5.71
N VAL A 343 -23.34 13.91 -4.79
CA VAL A 343 -23.16 12.70 -3.98
C VAL A 343 -24.37 12.44 -3.08
N SER A 344 -24.93 13.49 -2.45
CA SER A 344 -26.16 13.38 -1.65
C SER A 344 -27.35 12.92 -2.50
N GLY A 345 -27.44 13.36 -3.76
CA GLY A 345 -28.42 12.89 -4.72
C GLY A 345 -28.29 11.40 -5.01
N ILE A 346 -27.07 10.90 -5.21
CA ILE A 346 -26.79 9.47 -5.37
C ILE A 346 -27.18 8.71 -4.10
N LEU A 347 -26.78 9.22 -2.92
CA LEU A 347 -27.11 8.65 -1.61
C LEU A 347 -28.62 8.57 -1.32
N LYS A 348 -29.47 9.31 -2.06
CA LYS A 348 -30.94 9.24 -1.91
C LYS A 348 -31.60 8.32 -2.94
N ARG A 349 -30.99 8.13 -4.11
CA ARG A 349 -31.62 7.49 -5.28
C ARG A 349 -31.50 5.98 -5.30
N THR A 350 -30.43 5.44 -4.76
CA THR A 350 -30.19 4.01 -4.81
C THR A 350 -31.27 3.26 -3.97
N ARG A 351 -31.70 2.06 -4.36
CA ARG A 351 -32.90 1.41 -3.81
C ARG A 351 -32.54 0.13 -3.07
#